data_AF-A0A7W6C019-F1
#
_entry.id   AF-A0A7W6C019-F1
#
_cell.length_a   1.000
_cell.length_b   1.000
_cell.length_c   1.000
_cell.angle_alpha   90.00
_cell.angle_beta   90.00
_cell.angle_gamma   90.00
#
_symmetry.space_group_name_H-M   'P 1'
#
loop_
_entity.id
_entity.type
_entity.pdbx_description
1 polymer ?
#
loop_
_entity_poly.entity_id
_entity_poly.type
_entity_poly.pdbx_seq_one_letter_code
_entity_poly.pdbx_strand_id
1 'polypeptide(L)' 'MGRKKLMPEGLNLRLPEGAIARMDAVLRDGEPRLDMIRDAIEKEVTLREKTLAKGGNE' A
#
# COMPACT_ATOMS: atom_id res chain seq x y z
N MET A 1 -9.93 -17.07 17.64
CA MET A 1 -9.29 -15.86 17.10
C MET A 1 -8.34 -16.28 15.99
N GLY A 2 -8.67 -15.95 14.73
CA GLY A 2 -7.92 -16.39 13.56
C GLY A 2 -6.47 -15.89 13.60
N ARG A 3 -5.52 -16.75 13.20
CA ARG A 3 -4.09 -16.42 13.15
C ARG A 3 -3.90 -15.10 12.39
N LYS A 4 -3.28 -14.11 13.04
CA LYS A 4 -2.83 -12.87 12.39
C LYS A 4 -1.95 -13.27 11.20
N LYS A 5 -2.31 -12.82 10.00
CA LYS A 5 -1.49 -12.98 8.79
C LYS A 5 -0.15 -12.28 9.07
N LEU A 6 0.88 -13.06 9.37
CA LEU A 6 2.23 -12.53 9.57
C LEU A 6 2.78 -12.23 8.18
N MET A 7 2.90 -10.95 7.85
CA MET A 7 3.61 -10.53 6.64
C MET A 7 5.09 -10.48 7.01
N PRO A 8 5.94 -11.31 6.38
CA PRO A 8 7.33 -11.48 6.80
C PRO A 8 8.23 -10.30 6.38
N GLU A 9 7.78 -9.49 5.42
CA GLU A 9 8.54 -8.37 4.88
C GLU A 9 8.05 -7.03 5.41
N GLY A 10 8.99 -6.16 5.76
CA GLY A 10 8.73 -4.82 6.28
C GLY A 10 9.75 -3.82 5.76
N LEU A 11 9.32 -2.57 5.64
CA LEU A 11 10.16 -1.45 5.20
C LEU A 11 9.94 -0.24 6.10
N ASN A 12 10.99 0.55 6.31
CA ASN A 12 10.91 1.83 7.01
C ASN A 12 10.95 2.96 5.99
N LEU A 13 9.90 3.78 5.94
CA LEU A 13 9.77 4.90 5.00
C LEU A 13 9.74 6.24 5.74
N ARG A 14 10.46 7.22 5.22
CA ARG A 14 10.32 8.63 5.62
C ARG A 14 9.29 9.29 4.73
N LEU A 15 8.33 9.97 5.32
CA LEU A 15 7.26 10.69 4.63
C LEU A 15 7.41 12.19 4.85
N PRO A 16 6.89 13.04 3.94
CA PRO A 16 6.83 14.47 4.17
C PRO A 16 5.97 14.81 5.39
N GLU A 17 6.21 15.98 5.97
CA GLU A 17 5.46 16.46 7.12
C GLU A 17 3.95 16.46 6.83
N GLY A 18 3.16 16.02 7.82
CA GLY A 18 1.70 15.95 7.72
C GLY A 18 1.15 14.78 6.88
N ALA A 19 1.99 13.97 6.23
CA ALA A 19 1.52 12.83 5.44
C ALA A 19 0.69 11.83 6.28
N ILE A 20 1.14 11.52 7.50
CA ILE A 20 0.44 10.60 8.39
C ILE A 20 -0.94 11.16 8.77
N ALA A 21 -1.02 12.45 9.11
CA ALA A 21 -2.29 13.09 9.44
C ALA A 21 -3.27 13.09 8.25
N ARG A 22 -2.76 13.30 7.03
CA ARG A 22 -3.56 13.19 5.81
C ARG A 22 -4.07 11.77 5.56
N MET A 23 -3.27 10.75 5.87
CA MET A 23 -3.71 9.35 5.80
C MET A 23 -4.81 9.08 6.82
N ASP A 24 -4.61 9.46 8.08
CA ASP A 24 -5.57 9.23 9.15
C ASP A 24 -6.93 9.91 8.88
N ALA A 25 -6.93 11.07 8.22
CA ALA A 25 -8.14 11.80 7.85
C ALA A 25 -9.00 11.10 6.78
N VAL A 26 -8.45 10.12 6.06
CA VAL A 26 -9.16 9.41 4.97
C VAL A 26 -9.40 7.93 5.26
N LEU A 27 -9.00 7.43 6.44
CA LEU A 27 -9.27 6.06 6.83
C LEU A 27 -10.77 5.85 7.03
N ARG A 28 -11.25 4.66 6.63
CA ARG A 28 -12.60 4.21 6.95
C ARG A 28 -12.68 3.83 8.44
N ASP A 29 -13.89 3.79 8.97
CA ASP A 29 -14.10 3.43 10.38
C ASP A 29 -13.51 2.04 10.68
N GLY A 30 -12.63 2.00 11.69
CA GLY A 30 -11.92 0.78 12.08
C GLY A 30 -10.84 0.28 11.11
N GLU A 31 -10.54 1.01 10.03
CA GLU A 31 -9.51 0.61 9.06
C GLU A 31 -8.10 0.90 9.60
N PRO A 32 -7.20 -0.10 9.68
CA PRO A 32 -5.84 0.15 10.08
C PRO A 32 -5.08 0.80 8.91
N ARG A 33 -4.31 1.85 9.22
CA ARG A 33 -3.48 2.57 8.24
C ARG A 33 -2.61 1.65 7.36
N LEU A 34 -2.12 0.55 7.92
CA LEU A 34 -1.31 -0.42 7.18
C LEU A 34 -2.08 -1.12 6.07
N ASP A 35 -3.39 -1.37 6.22
CA ASP A 35 -4.18 -1.99 5.14
C ASP A 35 -4.41 -1.03 3.99
N MET A 36 -4.69 0.26 4.27
CA MET A 36 -4.73 1.32 3.25
C MET A 36 -3.42 1.37 2.45
N ILE A 37 -2.28 1.39 3.16
CA ILE A 37 -0.94 1.49 2.54
C ILE A 37 -0.66 0.26 1.68
N ARG A 38 -1.00 -0.94 2.16
CA ARG A 38 -0.80 -2.19 1.41
C ARG A 38 -1.63 -2.21 0.13
N ASP A 39 -2.91 -1.88 0.21
CA ASP A 39 -3.80 -1.84 -0.96
C ASP A 39 -3.28 -0.85 -2.02
N ALA A 40 -2.85 0.34 -1.58
CA ALA A 40 -2.27 1.35 -2.46
C ALA A 40 -1.00 0.85 -3.17
N ILE A 41 -0.12 0.14 -2.44
CA ILE A 41 1.10 -0.45 -3.02
C ILE A 41 0.74 -1.53 -4.05
N GLU A 42 -0.10 -2.50 -3.68
CA GLU A 42 -0.51 -3.62 -4.55
C GLU A 42 -1.17 -3.11 -5.84
N LYS A 43 -2.05 -2.11 -5.72
CA LYS A 43 -2.72 -1.49 -6.86
C LYS A 43 -1.73 -0.83 -7.81
N GLU A 44 -0.75 -0.09 -7.28
CA GLU A 44 0.26 0.60 -8.08
C GLU A 44 1.23 -0.39 -8.73
N VAL A 45 1.66 -1.44 -8.01
CA VAL A 45 2.48 -2.53 -8.56
C VAL A 45 1.75 -3.21 -9.71
N THR A 46 0.51 -3.65 -9.48
CA THR A 46 -0.33 -4.30 -10.51
C THR A 46 -0.50 -3.42 -11.74
N LEU A 47 -0.68 -2.11 -11.56
CA LEU A 47 -0.81 -1.17 -12.67
C LEU A 47 0.49 -1.10 -13.48
N ARG A 48 1.64 -0.98 -12.81
CA ARG A 48 2.95 -0.91 -13.45
C ARG A 48 3.36 -2.21 -14.12
N GLU A 49 3.08 -3.35 -13.51
CA GLU A 49 3.31 -4.67 -14.12
C GLU A 49 2.54 -4.79 -15.44
N LYS A 50 1.29 -4.33 -15.49
CA LYS A 50 0.51 -4.29 -16.74
C LYS A 50 1.10 -3.35 -17.79
N THR A 51 1.60 -2.19 -17.38
CA THR A 51 2.27 -1.25 -18.30
C THR A 51 3.56 -1.84 -18.86
N LEU A 52 4.39 -2.43 -18.00
CA LEU A 52 5.64 -3.08 -18.40
C LEU A 52 5.39 -4.30 -19.30
N ALA A 53 4.38 -5.10 -19.00
CA ALA A 53 3.99 -6.24 -19.84
C ALA A 53 3.50 -5.83 -21.22
N LYS A 54 2.93 -4.62 -21.36
CA LYS A 54 2.47 -4.08 -22.65
C LYS A 54 3.58 -3.41 -23.47
N GLY A 55 4.59 -2.83 -22.82
CA GLY A 55 5.73 -2.17 -23.48
C GLY A 55 6.91 -3.09 -23.84
N GLY A 56 6.81 -4.40 -23.58
CA GLY A 56 7.83 -5.39 -23.94
C GLY A 56 7.61 -6.06 -25.31
N ASN A 57 6.68 -5.54 -26.11
CA ASN A 57 6.35 -6.08 -27.43
C ASN A 57 6.21 -4.92 -28.43
N GLU A 58 7.27 -4.13 -28.59
CA GLU A 58 7.47 -3.14 -29.64
C GLU A 58 8.88 -3.26 -30.22
#